data_AF-A0A7T8GZ08-F1
#
_entry.id   AF-A0A7T8GZ08-F1
#
_cell.length_a   1.000
_cell.length_b   1.000
_cell.length_c   1.000
_cell.angle_alpha   90.00
_cell.angle_beta   90.00
_cell.angle_gamma   90.00
#
_symmetry.space_group_name_H-M   'P 1'
#
loop_
_entity.id
_entity.type
_entity.pdbx_description
1 polymer ?
#
loop_
_entity_poly.entity_id
_entity_poly.type
_entity_poly.pdbx_seq_one_letter_code
_entity_poly.pdbx_strand_id
1 'polypeptide(L)' 'MDLEDEGTTVTLILDNLQAYYRSQRNLTVDRVNFVQRKQGPHETFDQFRFALADMADDAELAKRAAKNRLSRE' A
#
# COMPACT_ATOMS: atom_id res chain seq x y z
N MET A 1 18.95 6.12 18.06
CA MET A 1 18.41 7.28 17.34
C MET A 1 18.66 8.45 18.26
N ASP A 2 19.69 9.25 17.98
CA ASP A 2 19.97 10.44 18.76
C ASP A 2 18.89 11.47 18.48
N LEU A 3 18.12 11.83 19.50
CA LEU A 3 17.01 12.78 19.42
C LEU A 3 17.48 14.24 19.58
N GLU A 4 18.81 14.47 19.61
CA GLU A 4 19.43 15.78 19.83
C GLU A 4 19.91 16.46 18.54
N ASP A 5 19.68 15.85 17.37
CA ASP A 5 20.02 16.47 16.08
C ASP A 5 18.98 17.53 15.69
N GLU A 6 19.40 18.79 15.63
CA GLU A 6 18.62 19.98 15.25
C GLU A 6 17.94 19.86 13.87
N GLY A 7 18.33 18.88 13.04
CA GLY A 7 17.71 18.54 11.76
C GLY A 7 16.59 17.49 11.80
N THR A 8 16.37 16.83 12.94
CA THR A 8 15.38 15.75 13.06
C THR A 8 13.99 16.32 13.33
N THR A 9 13.22 16.49 12.26
CA THR A 9 11.81 16.90 12.35
C THR A 9 10.91 15.69 12.62
N VAL A 10 9.74 15.93 13.21
CA VAL A 10 8.69 14.89 13.39
C VAL A 10 8.37 14.19 12.06
N THR A 11 8.33 14.95 10.97
CA THR A 11 8.10 14.42 9.62
C THR A 11 9.17 13.40 9.22
N LEU A 12 10.46 13.72 9.44
CA LEU A 12 11.56 12.81 9.12
C LEU A 12 11.48 11.51 9.93
N ILE A 13 11.08 11.60 11.21
CA ILE A 13 10.88 10.41 12.05
C ILE A 13 9.74 9.53 11.50
N LEU A 14 8.60 10.14 11.13
CA LEU A 14 7.46 9.43 10.57
C LEU A 14 7.80 8.76 9.24
N ASP A 15 8.53 9.45 8.36
CA ASP A 15 8.97 8.90 7.08
C ASP A 15 9.91 7.70 7.27
N ASN A 16 10.84 7.79 8.21
CA ASN A 16 11.77 6.69 8.53
C ASN A 16 11.04 5.48 9.11
N LEU A 17 10.08 5.69 10.01
CA LEU A 17 9.24 4.61 10.53
C LEU A 17 8.44 3.96 9.39
N GLN A 18 7.83 4.76 8.53
CA GLN A 18 7.05 4.25 7.40
C GLN A 18 7.92 3.45 6.43
N ALA A 19 9.14 3.91 6.13
CA ALA A 19 10.10 3.20 5.30
C ALA A 19 10.54 1.87 5.93
N TYR A 20 10.82 1.87 7.23
CA TYR A 20 11.20 0.67 7.97
C TYR A 20 10.09 -0.39 7.95
N TYR A 21 8.85 -0.03 8.32
CA TYR A 21 7.73 -0.96 8.27
C TYR A 21 7.42 -1.45 6.85
N ARG A 22 7.56 -0.60 5.83
CA ARG A 22 7.45 -1.02 4.43
C ARG A 22 8.52 -2.02 4.03
N SER A 23 9.77 -1.85 4.47
CA SER A 23 10.86 -2.78 4.16
C SER A 23 10.67 -4.17 4.76
N GLN A 24 9.92 -4.27 5.86
CA GLN A 24 9.56 -5.55 6.48
C GLN A 24 8.37 -6.23 5.80
N ARG A 25 7.66 -5.52 4.93
CA ARG A 25 6.45 -6.02 4.29
C ARG A 25 6.80 -6.91 3.10
N ASN A 26 6.19 -8.10 3.05
CA ASN A 26 6.42 -9.03 1.95
C ASN A 26 5.45 -8.77 0.79
N LEU A 27 5.90 -7.97 -0.18
CA LEU A 27 5.13 -7.63 -1.39
C LEU A 27 4.56 -8.84 -2.14
N THR A 28 5.26 -9.99 -2.10
CA THR A 28 4.77 -11.21 -2.75
C THR A 28 3.52 -11.74 -2.04
N VAL A 29 3.51 -11.71 -0.71
CA VAL A 29 2.35 -12.10 0.09
C VAL A 29 1.18 -11.16 -0.16
N ASP A 30 1.42 -9.85 -0.21
CA ASP A 30 0.37 -8.87 -0.51
C ASP A 30 -0.28 -9.11 -1.88
N ARG A 31 0.53 -9.39 -2.91
CA ARG A 31 0.03 -9.72 -4.26
C ARG A 31 -0.77 -11.02 -4.30
N VAL A 32 -0.30 -12.06 -3.60
CA VAL A 32 -1.02 -13.33 -3.50
C VAL A 32 -2.36 -13.12 -2.81
N ASN A 33 -2.38 -12.39 -1.69
CA ASN A 33 -3.60 -12.06 -0.97
C ASN A 33 -4.59 -11.28 -1.84
N PHE A 34 -4.11 -10.30 -2.62
CA PHE A 34 -4.93 -9.56 -3.56
C PHE A 34 -5.60 -10.47 -4.60
N VAL A 35 -4.83 -11.36 -5.24
CA VAL A 35 -5.34 -12.28 -6.27
C VAL A 35 -6.34 -13.29 -5.69
N GLN A 36 -6.13 -13.74 -4.45
CA GLN A 36 -7.00 -14.71 -3.80
C GLN A 36 -8.26 -14.10 -3.19
N ARG A 37 -8.35 -12.76 -3.10
CA ARG A 37 -9.44 -12.08 -2.45
C ARG A 37 -10.76 -12.28 -3.20
N LYS A 38 -11.72 -12.92 -2.54
CA LYS A 38 -13.11 -13.12 -3.02
C LYS A 38 -14.08 -12.39 -2.12
N GLN A 39 -15.17 -11.86 -2.68
CA GLN A 39 -16.21 -11.17 -1.91
C GLN A 39 -16.82 -12.12 -0.86
N GLY A 40 -16.97 -11.63 0.37
CA GLY A 40 -17.58 -12.39 1.46
C GLY A 40 -19.10 -12.56 1.28
N PRO A 41 -19.73 -13.54 1.94
CA PRO A 41 -21.16 -13.84 1.80
C PRO A 41 -22.10 -12.71 2.26
N HIS A 42 -21.61 -11.77 3.08
CA HIS A 42 -22.37 -10.63 3.61
C HIS A 42 -21.68 -9.29 3.34
N GLU A 43 -20.65 -9.30 2.50
CA GLU A 43 -19.93 -8.09 2.13
C GLU A 43 -20.67 -7.41 0.98
N THR A 44 -20.94 -6.10 1.10
CA THR A 44 -21.52 -5.35 -0.02
C THR A 44 -20.49 -5.19 -1.13
N PHE A 45 -20.97 -4.91 -2.35
CA PHE A 45 -20.07 -4.64 -3.47
C PHE A 45 -19.10 -3.48 -3.17
N ASP A 46 -19.61 -2.40 -2.56
CA ASP A 46 -18.77 -1.24 -2.25
C ASP A 46 -17.71 -1.56 -1.21
N GLN A 47 -18.06 -2.29 -0.14
CA GLN A 47 -17.11 -2.76 0.86
C GLN A 47 -16.00 -3.60 0.23
N PHE A 48 -16.39 -4.53 -0.64
CA PHE A 48 -15.44 -5.36 -1.37
C PHE A 48 -14.53 -4.54 -2.28
N ARG A 49 -15.09 -3.57 -3.00
CA ARG A 49 -14.35 -2.70 -3.90
C ARG A 49 -13.35 -1.82 -3.13
N PHE A 50 -13.74 -1.26 -1.99
CA PHE A 50 -12.82 -0.49 -1.15
C PHE A 50 -11.70 -1.37 -0.60
N ALA A 51 -12.03 -2.55 -0.08
CA ALA A 51 -11.01 -3.49 0.40
C ALA A 51 -10.03 -3.90 -0.71
N LEU A 52 -10.50 -4.13 -1.94
CA LEU A 52 -9.62 -4.39 -3.08
C LEU A 52 -8.72 -3.20 -3.42
N ALA A 53 -9.23 -1.96 -3.34
CA ALA A 53 -8.42 -0.77 -3.61
C ALA A 53 -7.27 -0.64 -2.60
N ASP A 54 -7.56 -0.81 -1.31
CA ASP A 54 -6.56 -0.75 -0.23
C ASP A 54 -5.52 -1.87 -0.42
N MET A 55 -5.96 -3.09 -0.72
CA MET A 55 -5.06 -4.22 -1.00
C MET A 55 -4.22 -4.01 -2.27
N ALA A 56 -4.71 -3.26 -3.25
CA ALA A 56 -3.96 -2.93 -4.47
C ALA A 56 -2.87 -1.88 -4.21
N ASP A 57 -3.12 -0.90 -3.33
CA ASP A 57 -2.10 0.07 -2.89
C ASP A 57 -0.98 -0.64 -2.12
N ASP A 58 -1.39 -1.53 -1.22
CA ASP A 58 -0.55 -2.39 -0.42
C ASP A 58 0.36 -3.32 -1.24
N ALA A 59 -0.19 -3.91 -2.31
CA ALA A 59 0.55 -4.74 -3.26
C ALA A 59 1.36 -3.95 -4.30
N GLU A 60 1.39 -2.62 -4.18
CA GLU A 60 1.99 -1.65 -5.10
C GLU A 60 1.49 -1.76 -6.56
N LEU A 61 0.23 -2.15 -6.74
CA LEU A 61 -0.40 -2.30 -8.06
C LEU A 61 -0.98 -0.98 -8.59
N ALA A 62 -1.42 -0.08 -7.70
CA ALA A 62 -2.09 1.16 -8.08
C ALA A 62 -1.20 2.15 -8.87
N LYS A 63 0.11 2.20 -8.57
CA LYS A 63 1.06 3.04 -9.33
C LYS A 63 1.27 2.58 -10.79
N ARG A 64 0.98 1.31 -11.11
CA ARG A 64 1.07 0.79 -12.49
C ARG A 64 -0.20 1.03 -13.32
N ALA A 65 -1.36 1.16 -12.69
CA ALA A 65 -2.63 1.35 -13.40
C ALA A 65 -2.70 2.70 -14.14
N ALA A 66 -2.19 3.79 -13.54
CA ALA A 66 -2.15 5.10 -14.18
C ALA A 66 -1.23 5.14 -15.43
N LYS A 67 -0.08 4.46 -15.36
CA LYS A 67 0.90 4.43 -16.47
C LYS A 67 0.40 3.67 -17.69
N ASN A 68 -0.38 2.60 -17.49
CA ASN A 68 -0.90 1.78 -18.59
C ASN A 68 -2.09 2.43 -19.32
N ARG A 69 -2.76 3.40 -18.71
CA ARG A 69 -3.88 4.14 -19.31
C ARG A 69 -3.39 5.27 -20.23
N LEU A 70 -2.28 5.92 -19.89
CA LEU A 70 -1.65 6.95 -20.74
C LEU A 70 -0.90 6.39 -21.96
N SER A 71 -0.56 5.11 -22.00
CA SER A 71 0.11 4.48 -23.15
C SER A 71 -0.84 3.90 -24.20
N ARG A 72 -2.17 4.11 -24.02
CA ARG A 72 -3.21 3.63 -24.93
C ARG A 72 -4.08 4.74 -25.53
N GLU A 73 -3.69 6.00 -25.32
CA GLU A 73 -4.21 7.20 -25.99
C GLU A 73 -3.15 7.73 -26.95
#